data_AF-A0A0R3QBM2-F1
#
_entry.id   AF-A0A0R3QBM2-F1
#
_cell.length_a   1.000
_cell.length_b   1.000
_cell.length_c   1.000
_cell.angle_alpha   90.00
_cell.angle_beta   90.00
_cell.angle_gamma   90.00
#
_symmetry.space_group_name_H-M   'P 1'
#
loop_
_entity.id
_entity.type
_entity.pdbx_description
1 polymer ?
#
loop_
_entity_poly.entity_id
_entity_poly.type
_entity_poly.pdbx_seq_one_letter_code
_entity_poly.pdbx_strand_id
1 'polypeptide(L)'
;MDLASDEQDSVRLLAVEACISIAALLTEEQRKELIKPVLINLIEDKSWRVRYMVAEKFTDIQSAVGKDITINELLPAFSSLLKDMEGEVRSAAAAKIQAFCAALPAIGREKAILTHVLPVVKELVSDPNQHVKTALASVVMGLAPILGKDLTMEHLLPIYLTLLRDETAEVRLNIISSLDKVNEVIGASQLSQSLLPSIVELAEDGKWRVRLAIVDFMPLLAAQLGQEFFDEKLLPLCMAWLTDHVYAIREAATGILKQLTEKFGADWAMKQVVPKVL
;
A
#
# COMPACT_ATOMS: atom_id res chain seq x y z
N MET A 1 22.45 31.14 16.46
CA MET A 1 21.26 30.53 17.07
C MET A 1 20.95 29.32 16.22
N ASP A 2 21.20 28.12 16.73
CA ASP A 2 21.01 26.89 15.98
C ASP A 2 19.54 26.45 16.11
N LEU A 3 18.74 26.78 15.08
CA LEU A 3 17.29 26.51 15.08
C LEU A 3 16.97 25.01 15.15
N ALA A 4 17.88 24.15 14.68
CA ALA A 4 17.73 22.70 14.75
C ALA A 4 18.00 22.13 16.15
N SER A 5 18.57 22.95 17.05
CA SER A 5 18.87 22.59 18.44
C SER A 5 18.10 23.48 19.44
N ASP A 6 17.06 24.18 18.98
CA ASP A 6 16.24 25.05 19.82
C ASP A 6 15.52 24.25 20.92
N GLU A 7 15.23 24.86 22.08
CA GLU A 7 14.51 24.18 23.14
C GLU A 7 13.07 23.84 22.74
N GLN A 8 12.45 24.67 21.91
CA GLN A 8 11.07 24.48 21.45
C GLN A 8 11.00 23.54 20.25
N ASP A 9 10.22 22.47 20.36
CA ASP A 9 10.02 21.52 19.26
C ASP A 9 9.30 22.15 18.06
N SER A 10 8.40 23.11 18.31
CA SER A 10 7.73 23.94 17.29
C SER A 10 8.69 24.70 16.39
N VAL A 11 9.88 25.04 16.89
CA VAL A 11 10.94 25.70 16.12
C VAL A 11 11.77 24.65 15.38
N ARG A 12 12.18 23.58 16.09
CA ARG A 12 12.98 22.51 15.48
C ARG A 12 12.29 21.82 14.31
N LEU A 13 10.97 21.66 14.35
CA LEU A 13 10.22 21.03 13.24
C LEU A 13 10.28 21.86 11.94
N LEU A 14 10.37 23.20 12.03
CA LEU A 14 10.55 24.08 10.88
C LEU A 14 11.96 23.95 10.27
N ALA A 15 12.93 23.50 11.06
CA ALA A 15 14.29 23.27 10.57
C ALA A 15 14.33 22.15 9.51
N VAL A 16 13.37 21.22 9.49
CA VAL A 16 13.28 20.17 8.46
C VAL A 16 13.10 20.78 7.07
N GLU A 17 12.15 21.70 6.91
CA GLU A 17 11.89 22.36 5.62
C GLU A 17 13.03 23.29 5.20
N ALA A 18 13.64 23.98 6.17
CA ALA A 18 14.84 24.77 5.94
C ALA A 18 16.01 23.89 5.45
N CYS A 19 16.24 22.73 6.06
CA CYS A 19 17.26 21.78 5.66
C CYS A 19 17.07 21.31 4.21
N ILE A 20 15.84 21.00 3.80
CA ILE A 20 15.52 20.60 2.42
C ILE A 20 15.85 21.73 1.44
N SER A 21 15.38 22.94 1.75
CA SER A 21 15.57 24.13 0.90
C SER A 21 17.04 24.50 0.75
N ILE A 22 17.82 24.44 1.84
CA ILE A 22 19.25 24.73 1.84
C ILE A 22 20.01 23.62 1.11
N ALA A 23 19.71 22.35 1.37
CA ALA A 23 20.38 21.22 0.72
C ALA A 23 20.30 21.29 -0.81
N ALA A 24 19.18 21.75 -1.37
CA ALA A 24 18.99 21.93 -2.80
C ALA A 24 19.95 22.97 -3.43
N LEU A 25 20.51 23.89 -2.64
CA LEU A 25 21.43 24.95 -3.09
C LEU A 25 22.91 24.59 -2.92
N LEU A 26 23.21 23.48 -2.23
CA LEU A 26 24.56 23.09 -1.84
C LEU A 26 25.17 22.04 -2.78
N THR A 27 26.49 22.01 -2.87
CA THR A 27 27.24 20.92 -3.52
C THR A 27 27.16 19.62 -2.70
N GLU A 28 27.56 18.49 -3.28
CA GLU A 28 27.56 17.22 -2.55
C GLU A 28 28.48 17.25 -1.33
N GLU A 29 29.69 17.82 -1.42
CA GLU A 29 30.59 17.97 -0.27
C GLU A 29 29.96 18.83 0.83
N GLN A 30 29.37 19.96 0.47
CA GLN A 30 28.70 20.85 1.41
C GLN A 30 27.50 20.19 2.09
N ARG A 31 26.72 19.37 1.38
CA ARG A 31 25.63 18.60 2.00
C ARG A 31 26.15 17.62 3.04
N LYS A 32 27.27 16.94 2.77
CA LYS A 32 27.87 16.00 3.73
C LYS A 32 28.40 16.70 4.98
N GLU A 33 28.99 17.88 4.83
CA GLU A 33 29.57 18.62 5.95
C GLU A 33 28.52 19.39 6.76
N LEU A 34 27.53 20.01 6.09
CA LEU A 34 26.62 20.96 6.71
C LEU A 34 25.21 20.41 6.97
N ILE A 35 24.67 19.60 6.04
CA ILE A 35 23.28 19.12 6.13
C ILE A 35 23.19 17.81 6.88
N LYS A 36 24.07 16.85 6.58
CA LYS A 36 24.04 15.51 7.19
C LYS A 36 23.98 15.55 8.74
N PRO A 37 24.84 16.31 9.46
CA PRO A 37 24.80 16.32 10.93
C PRO A 37 23.47 16.84 11.48
N VAL A 38 22.94 17.90 10.88
CA VAL A 38 21.66 18.50 11.28
C VAL A 38 20.51 17.51 11.04
N LEU A 39 20.53 16.84 9.89
CA LEU A 39 19.51 15.87 9.52
C LEU A 39 19.49 14.66 10.46
N ILE A 40 20.66 14.12 10.83
CA ILE A 40 20.75 13.02 11.80
C ILE A 40 20.15 13.44 13.15
N ASN A 41 20.49 14.64 13.63
CA ASN A 41 19.91 15.16 14.88
C ASN A 41 18.38 15.29 14.82
N LEU A 42 17.82 15.71 13.67
CA LEU A 42 16.37 15.82 13.49
C LEU A 42 15.68 14.45 13.40
N ILE A 43 16.33 13.45 12.78
CA ILE A 43 15.84 12.07 12.70
C ILE A 43 15.77 11.44 14.09
N GLU A 44 16.76 11.70 14.94
CA GLU A 44 16.88 11.14 16.29
C GLU A 44 16.34 12.09 17.37
N ASP A 45 15.56 13.11 16.99
CA ASP A 45 15.07 14.13 17.92
C ASP A 45 14.22 13.52 19.04
N LYS A 46 14.39 14.03 20.26
CA LYS A 46 13.60 13.60 21.43
C LYS A 46 12.08 13.81 21.24
N SER A 47 11.67 14.84 20.48
CA SER A 47 10.27 15.13 20.18
C SER A 47 9.81 14.32 18.98
N TRP A 48 8.79 13.49 19.20
CA TRP A 48 8.16 12.72 18.12
C TRP A 48 7.57 13.61 17.02
N ARG A 49 7.22 14.86 17.32
CA ARG A 49 6.68 15.80 16.31
C ARG A 49 7.75 16.21 15.29
N VAL A 50 9.00 16.32 15.73
CA VAL A 50 10.13 16.60 14.83
C VAL A 50 10.42 15.36 13.98
N ARG A 51 10.48 14.17 14.61
CA ARG A 51 10.66 12.90 13.87
C ARG A 51 9.51 12.61 12.89
N TYR A 52 8.28 12.93 13.28
CA TYR A 52 7.10 12.89 12.42
C TYR A 52 7.29 13.80 11.20
N MET A 53 7.73 15.05 11.39
CA MET A 53 7.98 15.95 10.27
C MET A 53 9.05 15.41 9.33
N VAL A 54 10.10 14.79 9.87
CA VAL A 54 11.13 14.14 9.05
C VAL A 54 10.52 12.98 8.24
N ALA A 55 9.70 12.12 8.86
CA ALA A 55 9.01 11.03 8.17
C ALA A 55 8.02 11.55 7.09
N GLU A 56 7.30 12.62 7.38
CA GLU A 56 6.35 13.24 6.45
C GLU A 56 7.06 13.81 5.20
N LYS A 57 8.24 14.42 5.38
CA LYS A 57 9.04 15.04 4.31
C LYS A 57 10.15 14.12 3.78
N PHE A 58 10.13 12.84 4.12
CA PHE A 58 11.29 11.96 3.93
C PHE A 58 11.74 11.84 2.46
N THR A 59 10.79 11.81 1.52
CA THR A 59 11.07 11.78 0.07
C THR A 59 11.63 13.09 -0.47
N ASP A 60 11.24 14.22 0.13
CA ASP A 60 11.73 15.55 -0.25
C ASP A 60 13.18 15.70 0.25
N ILE A 61 13.45 15.22 1.46
CA ILE A 61 14.80 15.11 2.02
C ILE A 61 15.68 14.22 1.12
N GLN A 62 15.21 13.02 0.77
CA GLN A 62 15.93 12.10 -0.13
C GLN A 62 16.32 12.77 -1.45
N SER A 63 15.38 13.52 -2.04
CA SER A 63 15.61 14.23 -3.30
C SER A 63 16.64 15.36 -3.15
N ALA A 64 16.67 16.03 -2.01
CA ALA A 64 17.58 17.15 -1.75
C ALA A 64 19.00 16.72 -1.34
N VAL A 65 19.18 15.62 -0.61
CA VAL A 65 20.50 15.23 -0.06
C VAL A 65 21.39 14.46 -1.03
N GLY A 66 20.82 13.90 -2.10
CA GLY A 66 21.56 13.13 -3.10
C GLY A 66 21.80 11.66 -2.72
N LYS A 67 22.40 10.91 -3.64
CA LYS A 67 22.44 9.44 -3.60
C LYS A 67 23.33 8.88 -2.48
N ASP A 68 24.47 9.52 -2.22
CA ASP A 68 25.43 9.04 -1.22
C ASP A 68 24.84 9.09 0.20
N ILE A 69 24.30 10.26 0.58
CA ILE A 69 23.63 10.42 1.89
C ILE A 69 22.37 9.54 1.97
N THR A 70 21.65 9.37 0.85
CA THR A 70 20.48 8.48 0.81
C THR A 70 20.83 7.04 1.18
N ILE A 71 21.92 6.49 0.62
CA ILE A 71 22.32 5.11 0.88
C ILE A 71 22.93 4.93 2.27
N ASN A 72 23.83 5.83 2.67
CA ASN A 72 24.62 5.65 3.88
C ASN A 72 23.87 6.08 5.16
N GLU A 73 22.98 7.08 5.06
CA GLU A 73 22.33 7.69 6.22
C GLU A 73 20.82 7.49 6.20
N LEU A 74 20.15 7.80 5.08
CA LEU A 74 18.68 7.74 5.04
C LEU A 74 18.14 6.32 5.06
N LEU A 75 18.82 5.35 4.45
CA LEU A 75 18.33 3.97 4.42
C LEU A 75 18.26 3.35 5.83
N PRO A 76 19.31 3.44 6.68
CA PRO A 76 19.21 3.07 8.09
C PRO A 76 18.18 3.91 8.87
N ALA A 77 18.16 5.23 8.66
CA ALA A 77 17.22 6.12 9.33
C ALA A 77 15.76 5.79 9.02
N PHE A 78 15.45 5.42 7.77
CA PHE A 78 14.12 5.04 7.36
C PHE A 78 13.65 3.77 8.09
N SER A 79 14.55 2.78 8.23
CA SER A 79 14.28 1.60 9.05
C SER A 79 14.02 1.95 10.52
N SER A 80 14.70 2.98 11.06
CA SER A 80 14.48 3.46 12.43
C SER A 80 13.11 4.13 12.59
N LEU A 81 12.73 5.02 11.66
CA LEU A 81 11.43 5.70 11.67
C LEU A 81 10.25 4.74 11.50
N LEU A 82 10.41 3.70 10.67
CA LEU A 82 9.42 2.63 10.55
C LEU A 82 9.27 1.80 11.85
N LYS A 83 10.25 1.87 12.76
CA LYS A 83 10.26 1.21 14.08
C LYS A 83 10.09 2.19 15.24
N ASP A 84 9.68 3.43 14.97
CA ASP A 84 9.53 4.46 15.99
C ASP A 84 8.56 4.01 17.10
N MET A 85 8.77 4.47 18.33
CA MET A 85 7.86 4.15 19.43
C MET A 85 6.47 4.74 19.22
N GLU A 86 6.38 5.89 18.54
CA GLU A 86 5.11 6.59 18.28
C GLU A 86 4.45 6.12 16.98
N GLY A 87 3.17 5.76 17.07
CA GLY A 87 2.41 5.21 15.94
C GLY A 87 2.25 6.20 14.78
N GLU A 88 2.13 7.50 15.07
CA GLU A 88 2.02 8.58 14.09
C GLU A 88 3.28 8.69 13.24
N VAL A 89 4.47 8.53 13.84
CA VAL A 89 5.75 8.55 13.12
C VAL A 89 5.85 7.32 12.23
N ARG A 90 5.53 6.12 12.75
CA ARG A 90 5.52 4.88 11.96
C ARG A 90 4.53 4.96 10.80
N SER A 91 3.35 5.54 11.00
CA SER A 91 2.32 5.70 9.95
C SER A 91 2.79 6.64 8.85
N ALA A 92 3.37 7.80 9.22
CA ALA A 92 3.96 8.73 8.27
C ALA A 92 5.10 8.10 7.46
N ALA A 93 6.00 7.35 8.11
CA ALA A 93 7.09 6.64 7.44
C ALA A 93 6.57 5.52 6.51
N ALA A 94 5.59 4.74 6.98
CA ALA A 94 4.98 3.65 6.19
C ALA A 94 4.38 4.17 4.88
N ALA A 95 3.71 5.33 4.91
CA ALA A 95 3.16 5.98 3.72
C ALA A 95 4.22 6.37 2.67
N LYS A 96 5.51 6.43 3.04
CA LYS A 96 6.61 6.77 2.12
C LYS A 96 7.34 5.58 1.52
N ILE A 97 7.05 4.35 1.97
CA ILE A 97 7.80 3.13 1.58
C ILE A 97 7.95 3.02 0.06
N GLN A 98 6.84 3.08 -0.68
CA GLN A 98 6.88 2.94 -2.15
C GLN A 98 7.75 4.01 -2.81
N ALA A 99 7.52 5.28 -2.48
CA ALA A 99 8.19 6.41 -3.11
C ALA A 99 9.70 6.40 -2.78
N PHE A 100 10.05 6.16 -1.52
CA PHE A 100 11.44 6.09 -1.08
C PHE A 100 12.19 4.96 -1.80
N CYS A 101 11.61 3.76 -1.83
CA CYS A 101 12.20 2.61 -2.51
C CYS A 101 12.36 2.81 -4.03
N ALA A 102 11.38 3.45 -4.68
CA ALA A 102 11.44 3.76 -6.11
C ALA A 102 12.57 4.75 -6.44
N ALA A 103 12.86 5.69 -5.54
CA ALA A 103 13.88 6.72 -5.72
C ALA A 103 15.31 6.27 -5.37
N LEU A 104 15.50 5.09 -4.76
CA LEU A 104 16.84 4.53 -4.51
C LEU A 104 17.64 4.34 -5.81
N PRO A 105 18.98 4.47 -5.79
CA PRO A 105 19.84 4.15 -6.94
C PRO A 105 19.55 2.77 -7.53
N ALA A 106 19.40 2.67 -8.85
CA ALA A 106 19.03 1.41 -9.51
C ALA A 106 20.01 0.25 -9.19
N ILE A 107 21.32 0.56 -9.16
CA ILE A 107 22.34 -0.40 -8.75
C ILE A 107 22.20 -0.64 -7.24
N GLY A 108 21.89 -1.88 -6.86
CA GLY A 108 21.75 -2.27 -5.45
C GLY A 108 20.38 -1.98 -4.82
N ARG A 109 19.43 -1.39 -5.57
CA ARG A 109 18.07 -1.07 -5.09
C ARG A 109 17.38 -2.27 -4.44
N GLU A 110 17.32 -3.38 -5.17
CA GLU A 110 16.65 -4.60 -4.72
C GLU A 110 17.25 -5.10 -3.41
N LYS A 111 18.58 -5.25 -3.36
CA LYS A 111 19.31 -5.68 -2.15
C LYS A 111 19.04 -4.74 -0.96
N ALA A 112 19.01 -3.43 -1.19
CA ALA A 112 18.70 -2.44 -0.16
C ALA A 112 17.28 -2.63 0.39
N ILE A 113 16.28 -2.82 -0.48
CA ILE A 113 14.89 -3.07 -0.08
C ILE A 113 14.80 -4.36 0.73
N LEU A 114 15.36 -5.47 0.22
CA LEU A 114 15.30 -6.78 0.86
C LEU A 114 15.98 -6.81 2.23
N THR A 115 17.08 -6.06 2.39
CA THR A 115 17.91 -6.10 3.60
C THR A 115 17.43 -5.12 4.66
N HIS A 116 16.99 -3.92 4.28
CA HIS A 116 16.70 -2.84 5.23
C HIS A 116 15.22 -2.52 5.37
N VAL A 117 14.43 -2.64 4.31
CA VAL A 117 13.02 -2.19 4.33
C VAL A 117 12.07 -3.36 4.56
N LEU A 118 12.23 -4.44 3.81
CA LEU A 118 11.30 -5.57 3.82
C LEU A 118 11.18 -6.27 5.19
N PRO A 119 12.24 -6.45 5.99
CA PRO A 119 12.11 -7.03 7.32
C PRO A 119 11.17 -6.21 8.21
N VAL A 120 11.28 -4.88 8.15
CA VAL A 120 10.44 -3.97 8.94
C VAL A 120 9.01 -3.96 8.41
N VAL A 121 8.83 -3.99 7.09
CA VAL A 121 7.50 -4.11 6.48
C VAL A 121 6.77 -5.36 6.99
N LYS A 122 7.46 -6.50 7.12
CA LYS A 122 6.86 -7.73 7.66
C LYS A 122 6.40 -7.57 9.12
N GLU A 123 7.11 -6.78 9.92
CA GLU A 123 6.72 -6.45 11.29
C GLU A 123 5.48 -5.52 11.29
N LEU A 124 5.45 -4.51 10.42
CA LEU A 124 4.37 -3.51 10.34
C LEU A 124 3.01 -4.07 9.94
N VAL A 125 2.96 -5.22 9.27
CA VAL A 125 1.71 -5.91 8.93
C VAL A 125 0.88 -6.21 10.18
N SER A 126 1.55 -6.47 11.30
CA SER A 126 0.93 -6.80 12.59
C SER A 126 1.03 -5.63 13.58
N ASP A 127 1.22 -4.40 13.10
CA ASP A 127 1.31 -3.23 13.97
C ASP A 127 0.01 -3.05 14.78
N PRO A 128 0.08 -2.80 16.09
CA PRO A 128 -1.11 -2.57 16.91
C PRO A 128 -1.89 -1.32 16.50
N ASN A 129 -1.25 -0.34 15.86
CA ASN A 129 -1.89 0.88 15.41
C ASN A 129 -2.49 0.69 14.00
N GLN A 130 -3.82 0.75 13.91
CA GLN A 130 -4.56 0.61 12.65
C GLN A 130 -4.15 1.63 11.58
N HIS A 131 -3.72 2.84 11.95
CA HIS A 131 -3.28 3.87 10.98
C HIS A 131 -1.94 3.50 10.34
N VAL A 132 -1.08 2.78 11.05
CA VAL A 132 0.18 2.26 10.50
C VAL A 132 -0.13 1.18 9.47
N LYS A 133 -0.98 0.20 9.82
CA LYS A 133 -1.41 -0.85 8.89
C LYS A 133 -2.13 -0.29 7.66
N THR A 134 -2.98 0.73 7.85
CA THR A 134 -3.72 1.40 6.77
C THR A 134 -2.77 2.12 5.81
N ALA A 135 -1.79 2.86 6.35
CA ALA A 135 -0.76 3.52 5.57
C ALA A 135 0.07 2.50 4.76
N LEU A 136 0.53 1.42 5.40
CA LEU A 136 1.26 0.34 4.73
C LEU A 136 0.44 -0.27 3.58
N ALA A 137 -0.82 -0.64 3.86
CA ALA A 137 -1.71 -1.25 2.88
C ALA A 137 -1.92 -0.38 1.63
N SER A 138 -1.91 0.94 1.78
CA SER A 138 -2.11 1.87 0.66
C SER A 138 -0.94 1.90 -0.34
N VAL A 139 0.27 1.47 0.06
CA VAL A 139 1.50 1.63 -0.75
C VAL A 139 2.29 0.34 -0.98
N VAL A 140 2.10 -0.71 -0.17
CA VAL A 140 2.98 -1.90 -0.17
C VAL A 140 3.06 -2.58 -1.54
N MET A 141 1.95 -2.65 -2.28
CA MET A 141 1.94 -3.26 -3.61
C MET A 141 2.62 -2.41 -4.69
N GLY A 142 2.92 -1.16 -4.39
CA GLY A 142 3.80 -0.34 -5.22
C GLY A 142 5.24 -0.85 -5.29
N LEU A 143 5.65 -1.74 -4.40
CA LEU A 143 6.96 -2.40 -4.45
C LEU A 143 7.04 -3.53 -5.49
N ALA A 144 5.89 -4.09 -5.91
CA ALA A 144 5.84 -5.22 -6.83
C ALA A 144 6.56 -4.97 -8.17
N PRO A 145 6.34 -3.84 -8.89
CA PRO A 145 7.07 -3.55 -10.11
C PRO A 145 8.57 -3.28 -9.88
N ILE A 146 9.00 -2.97 -8.65
CA ILE A 146 10.40 -2.71 -8.30
C ILE A 146 11.15 -4.02 -8.04
N LEU A 147 10.51 -4.97 -7.35
CA LEU A 147 11.09 -6.26 -6.98
C LEU A 147 10.91 -7.33 -8.07
N GLY A 148 10.00 -7.10 -9.02
CA GLY A 148 9.69 -8.07 -10.06
C GLY A 148 8.87 -9.27 -9.53
N LYS A 149 8.56 -10.19 -10.43
CA LYS A 149 7.58 -11.26 -10.20
C LYS A 149 7.98 -12.21 -9.07
N ASP A 150 9.17 -12.77 -9.12
CA ASP A 150 9.59 -13.84 -8.20
C ASP A 150 9.63 -13.37 -6.74
N LEU A 151 10.29 -12.23 -6.49
CA LEU A 151 10.37 -11.63 -5.16
C LEU A 151 9.01 -11.10 -4.67
N THR A 152 8.15 -10.63 -5.58
CA THR A 152 6.77 -10.26 -5.22
C THR A 152 6.00 -11.47 -4.72
N MET A 153 6.08 -12.60 -5.42
CA MET A 153 5.42 -13.84 -4.99
C MET A 153 6.01 -14.38 -3.68
N GLU A 154 7.33 -14.33 -3.51
CA GLU A 154 8.00 -14.85 -2.33
C GLU A 154 7.74 -14.01 -1.08
N HIS A 155 7.71 -12.68 -1.21
CA HIS A 155 7.73 -11.78 -0.06
C HIS A 155 6.49 -10.90 0.09
N LEU A 156 5.99 -10.31 -0.99
CA LEU A 156 4.87 -9.36 -0.92
C LEU A 156 3.52 -10.05 -0.92
N LEU A 157 3.36 -11.19 -1.59
CA LEU A 157 2.10 -11.93 -1.62
C LEU A 157 1.67 -12.42 -0.21
N PRO A 158 2.57 -12.97 0.63
CA PRO A 158 2.22 -13.28 2.03
C PRO A 158 1.74 -12.06 2.81
N ILE A 159 2.43 -10.92 2.68
CA ILE A 159 2.05 -9.66 3.32
C ILE A 159 0.66 -9.22 2.85
N TYR A 160 0.42 -9.25 1.53
CA TYR A 160 -0.84 -8.88 0.92
C TYR A 160 -2.00 -9.74 1.44
N LEU A 161 -1.82 -11.06 1.51
CA LEU A 161 -2.83 -11.99 2.00
C LEU A 161 -3.16 -11.77 3.48
N THR A 162 -2.17 -11.43 4.31
CA THR A 162 -2.39 -11.07 5.72
C THR A 162 -3.21 -9.79 5.84
N LEU A 163 -2.83 -8.72 5.13
CA LEU A 163 -3.55 -7.44 5.18
C LEU A 163 -4.96 -7.54 4.57
N LEU A 164 -5.16 -8.43 3.61
CA LEU A 164 -6.48 -8.71 3.02
C LEU A 164 -7.48 -9.27 4.04
N ARG A 165 -6.99 -9.92 5.10
CA ARG A 165 -7.80 -10.48 6.21
C ARG A 165 -7.69 -9.66 7.49
N ASP A 166 -7.17 -8.43 7.43
CA ASP A 166 -7.05 -7.57 8.61
C ASP A 166 -8.42 -7.25 9.20
N GLU A 167 -8.53 -7.10 10.52
CA GLU A 167 -9.78 -6.75 11.20
C GLU A 167 -10.29 -5.35 10.81
N THR A 168 -9.37 -4.45 10.43
CA THR A 168 -9.66 -3.07 10.04
C THR A 168 -10.15 -3.02 8.59
N ALA A 169 -11.39 -2.57 8.39
CA ALA A 169 -11.99 -2.53 7.06
C ALA A 169 -11.25 -1.60 6.08
N GLU A 170 -10.66 -0.51 6.56
CA GLU A 170 -9.88 0.42 5.73
C GLU A 170 -8.59 -0.22 5.20
N VAL A 171 -7.94 -1.08 6.00
CA VAL A 171 -6.78 -1.87 5.56
C VAL A 171 -7.19 -2.80 4.41
N ARG A 172 -8.29 -3.56 4.59
CA ARG A 172 -8.81 -4.46 3.56
C ARG A 172 -9.17 -3.71 2.27
N LEU A 173 -9.83 -2.56 2.39
CA LEU A 173 -10.18 -1.69 1.25
C LEU A 173 -8.95 -1.23 0.47
N ASN A 174 -7.92 -0.75 1.16
CA ASN A 174 -6.69 -0.28 0.52
C ASN A 174 -5.99 -1.42 -0.24
N ILE A 175 -5.96 -2.63 0.32
CA ILE A 175 -5.42 -3.81 -0.35
C ILE A 175 -6.23 -4.16 -1.59
N ILE A 176 -7.57 -4.24 -1.49
CA ILE A 176 -8.46 -4.55 -2.63
C ILE A 176 -8.27 -3.52 -3.76
N SER A 177 -8.07 -2.24 -3.43
CA SER A 177 -7.87 -1.19 -4.43
C SER A 177 -6.62 -1.34 -5.29
N SER A 178 -5.68 -2.22 -4.90
CA SER A 178 -4.44 -2.52 -5.63
C SER A 178 -4.40 -3.94 -6.21
N LEU A 179 -5.53 -4.66 -6.20
CA LEU A 179 -5.60 -6.06 -6.63
C LEU A 179 -5.31 -6.23 -8.13
N ASP A 180 -5.68 -5.24 -8.94
CA ASP A 180 -5.34 -5.14 -10.36
C ASP A 180 -3.82 -5.21 -10.60
N LYS A 181 -3.04 -4.41 -9.86
CA LYS A 181 -1.58 -4.36 -9.93
C LYS A 181 -0.93 -5.68 -9.51
N VAL A 182 -1.45 -6.30 -8.45
CA VAL A 182 -0.94 -7.60 -7.99
C VAL A 182 -1.15 -8.65 -9.06
N ASN A 183 -2.34 -8.65 -9.66
CA ASN A 183 -2.71 -9.62 -10.66
C ASN A 183 -1.83 -9.52 -11.92
N GLU A 184 -1.43 -8.32 -12.36
CA GLU A 184 -0.46 -8.15 -13.47
C GLU A 184 0.88 -8.85 -13.19
N VAL A 185 1.30 -8.91 -11.93
CA VAL A 185 2.60 -9.49 -11.54
C VAL A 185 2.51 -11.00 -11.33
N ILE A 186 1.50 -11.49 -10.61
CA ILE A 186 1.41 -12.92 -10.26
C ILE A 186 0.76 -13.78 -11.38
N GLY A 187 -0.12 -13.17 -12.19
CA GLY A 187 -0.90 -13.84 -13.22
C GLY A 187 -2.15 -14.60 -12.72
N ALA A 188 -3.05 -14.91 -13.65
CA ALA A 188 -4.39 -15.44 -13.36
C ALA A 188 -4.41 -16.81 -12.63
N SER A 189 -3.39 -17.66 -12.83
CA SER A 189 -3.32 -18.97 -12.17
C SER A 189 -3.07 -18.85 -10.67
N GLN A 190 -2.25 -17.88 -10.23
CA GLN A 190 -1.95 -17.69 -8.83
C GLN A 190 -3.06 -16.89 -8.12
N LEU A 191 -3.74 -15.99 -8.85
CA LEU A 191 -4.95 -15.32 -8.40
C LEU A 191 -6.02 -16.32 -7.95
N SER A 192 -6.33 -17.33 -8.77
CA SER A 192 -7.37 -18.31 -8.44
C SER A 192 -7.02 -19.20 -7.24
N GLN A 193 -5.76 -19.58 -7.09
CA GLN A 193 -5.32 -20.48 -6.03
C GLN A 193 -5.13 -19.76 -4.68
N SER A 194 -4.58 -18.55 -4.69
CA SER A 194 -4.18 -17.86 -3.45
C SER A 194 -5.13 -16.76 -3.02
N LEU A 195 -5.74 -16.03 -3.95
CA LEU A 195 -6.54 -14.83 -3.63
C LEU A 195 -8.03 -15.12 -3.59
N LEU A 196 -8.52 -16.03 -4.42
CA LEU A 196 -9.95 -16.32 -4.51
C LEU A 196 -10.60 -16.67 -3.16
N PRO A 197 -10.03 -17.53 -2.29
CA PRO A 197 -10.67 -17.83 -1.01
C PRO A 197 -10.90 -16.57 -0.17
N SER A 198 -9.92 -15.66 -0.16
CA SER A 198 -10.04 -14.39 0.55
C SER A 198 -11.03 -13.43 -0.14
N ILE A 199 -11.10 -13.43 -1.48
CA ILE A 199 -12.10 -12.61 -2.22
C ILE A 199 -13.52 -13.06 -1.89
N VAL A 200 -13.77 -14.37 -1.83
CA VAL A 200 -15.07 -14.93 -1.46
C VAL A 200 -15.46 -14.53 -0.04
N GLU A 201 -14.51 -14.56 0.90
CA GLU A 201 -14.73 -14.09 2.26
C GLU A 201 -15.09 -12.59 2.31
N LEU A 202 -14.39 -11.76 1.54
CA LEU A 202 -14.65 -10.31 1.47
C LEU A 202 -15.96 -9.95 0.76
N ALA A 203 -16.45 -10.83 -0.12
CA ALA A 203 -17.75 -10.65 -0.77
C ALA A 203 -18.91 -10.62 0.25
N GLU A 204 -18.71 -11.22 1.43
CA GLU A 204 -19.67 -11.32 2.52
C GLU A 204 -19.27 -10.45 3.73
N ASP A 205 -18.29 -9.54 3.56
CA ASP A 205 -17.74 -8.73 4.64
C ASP A 205 -18.82 -7.93 5.39
N GLY A 206 -18.71 -7.83 6.72
CA GLY A 206 -19.66 -7.08 7.55
C GLY A 206 -19.75 -5.59 7.19
N LYS A 207 -18.72 -5.00 6.58
CA LYS A 207 -18.72 -3.61 6.12
C LYS A 207 -19.08 -3.54 4.64
N TRP A 208 -20.22 -2.92 4.35
CA TRP A 208 -20.73 -2.80 2.98
C TRP A 208 -19.75 -2.15 2.00
N ARG A 209 -18.90 -1.22 2.43
CA ARG A 209 -17.89 -0.63 1.53
C ARG A 209 -16.88 -1.66 1.02
N VAL A 210 -16.50 -2.63 1.87
CA VAL A 210 -15.61 -3.73 1.46
C VAL A 210 -16.33 -4.61 0.44
N ARG A 211 -17.59 -4.98 0.71
CA ARG A 211 -18.42 -5.73 -0.25
C ARG A 211 -18.53 -5.00 -1.58
N LEU A 212 -18.78 -3.68 -1.55
CA LEU A 212 -18.89 -2.86 -2.76
C LEU A 212 -17.59 -2.90 -3.58
N ALA A 213 -16.42 -2.82 -2.93
CA ALA A 213 -15.15 -2.92 -3.64
C ALA A 213 -14.97 -4.28 -4.33
N ILE A 214 -15.44 -5.37 -3.72
CA ILE A 214 -15.42 -6.71 -4.34
C ILE A 214 -16.44 -6.83 -5.48
N VAL A 215 -17.63 -6.23 -5.32
CA VAL A 215 -18.64 -6.10 -6.37
C VAL A 215 -17.97 -5.46 -7.59
N ASP A 216 -17.44 -4.25 -7.45
CA ASP A 216 -16.79 -3.49 -8.54
C ASP A 216 -15.61 -4.22 -9.19
N PHE A 217 -14.94 -5.11 -8.45
CA PHE A 217 -13.81 -5.91 -8.96
C PHE A 217 -14.25 -7.15 -9.77
N MET A 218 -15.51 -7.57 -9.66
CA MET A 218 -16.05 -8.80 -10.24
C MET A 218 -15.92 -8.92 -11.77
N PRO A 219 -16.10 -7.86 -12.59
CA PRO A 219 -15.93 -7.94 -14.04
C PRO A 219 -14.51 -8.32 -14.47
N LEU A 220 -13.51 -7.89 -13.68
CA LEU A 220 -12.10 -8.20 -13.91
C LEU A 220 -11.81 -9.67 -13.60
N LEU A 221 -12.33 -10.18 -12.47
CA LEU A 221 -12.25 -11.61 -12.13
C LEU A 221 -12.88 -12.48 -13.21
N ALA A 222 -14.07 -12.09 -13.70
CA ALA A 222 -14.75 -12.76 -14.80
C ALA A 222 -13.91 -12.79 -16.09
N ALA A 223 -13.11 -11.73 -16.35
CA ALA A 223 -12.22 -11.66 -17.50
C ALA A 223 -11.09 -12.69 -17.43
N GLN A 224 -10.55 -12.86 -16.23
CA GLN A 224 -9.27 -13.55 -16.03
C GLN A 224 -9.44 -15.02 -15.72
N LEU A 225 -10.51 -15.37 -15.01
CA LEU A 225 -10.81 -16.75 -14.62
C LEU A 225 -11.63 -17.49 -15.67
N GLY A 226 -12.23 -16.77 -16.62
CA GLY A 226 -13.08 -17.33 -17.66
C GLY A 226 -14.51 -17.60 -17.18
N GLN A 227 -15.39 -17.80 -18.15
CA GLN A 227 -16.84 -17.92 -17.91
C GLN A 227 -17.22 -19.16 -17.09
N GLU A 228 -16.63 -20.32 -17.39
CA GLU A 228 -16.97 -21.57 -16.69
C GLU A 228 -16.68 -21.48 -15.20
N PHE A 229 -15.49 -20.98 -14.84
CA PHE A 229 -15.11 -20.76 -13.45
C PHE A 229 -16.00 -19.71 -12.77
N PHE A 230 -16.29 -18.62 -13.48
CA PHE A 230 -17.14 -17.56 -12.99
C PHE A 230 -18.54 -18.07 -12.65
N ASP A 231 -19.15 -18.82 -13.57
CA ASP A 231 -20.49 -19.39 -13.40
C ASP A 231 -20.57 -20.32 -12.18
N GLU A 232 -19.53 -21.12 -11.95
CA GLU A 232 -19.50 -22.07 -10.83
C GLU A 232 -19.24 -21.40 -9.48
N LYS A 233 -18.26 -20.48 -9.41
CA LYS A 233 -17.74 -19.98 -8.11
C LYS A 233 -18.17 -18.56 -7.75
N LEU A 234 -18.39 -17.68 -8.73
CA LEU A 234 -18.55 -16.24 -8.51
C LEU A 234 -19.96 -15.72 -8.79
N LEU A 235 -20.66 -16.31 -9.76
CA LEU A 235 -22.05 -15.97 -10.06
C LEU A 235 -22.99 -16.12 -8.84
N PRO A 236 -22.86 -17.14 -7.97
CA PRO A 236 -23.70 -17.23 -6.76
C PRO A 236 -23.58 -15.99 -5.85
N LEU A 237 -22.38 -15.42 -5.73
CA LEU A 237 -22.14 -14.20 -4.95
C LEU A 237 -22.84 -12.99 -5.59
N CYS A 238 -22.76 -12.87 -6.92
CA CYS A 238 -23.45 -11.81 -7.67
C CYS A 238 -24.97 -11.85 -7.45
N MET A 239 -25.54 -13.04 -7.40
CA MET A 239 -26.97 -13.24 -7.15
C MET A 239 -27.34 -12.90 -5.69
N ALA A 240 -26.48 -13.25 -4.72
CA ALA A 240 -26.68 -12.90 -3.32
C ALA A 240 -26.68 -11.37 -3.11
N TRP A 241 -25.83 -10.62 -3.82
CA TRP A 241 -25.79 -9.17 -3.69
C TRP A 241 -27.03 -8.44 -4.20
N LEU A 242 -27.83 -9.04 -5.09
CA LEU A 242 -29.11 -8.47 -5.51
C LEU A 242 -30.11 -8.35 -4.35
N THR A 243 -29.94 -9.15 -3.30
CA THR A 243 -30.79 -9.14 -2.10
C THR A 243 -30.05 -8.61 -0.86
N ASP A 244 -28.87 -8.00 -1.04
CA ASP A 244 -28.12 -7.35 0.04
C ASP A 244 -28.99 -6.30 0.74
N HIS A 245 -28.82 -6.13 2.06
CA HIS A 245 -29.57 -5.16 2.84
C HIS A 245 -29.26 -3.70 2.45
N VAL A 246 -28.07 -3.43 1.92
CA VAL A 246 -27.64 -2.09 1.50
C VAL A 246 -28.03 -1.83 0.04
N TYR A 247 -28.77 -0.74 -0.18
CA TYR A 247 -29.21 -0.32 -1.52
C TYR A 247 -28.05 -0.18 -2.51
N ALA A 248 -26.95 0.47 -2.12
CA ALA A 248 -25.80 0.70 -2.99
C ALA A 248 -25.17 -0.61 -3.51
N ILE A 249 -25.19 -1.69 -2.70
CA ILE A 249 -24.71 -3.01 -3.13
C ILE A 249 -25.65 -3.60 -4.17
N ARG A 250 -26.97 -3.55 -3.93
CA ARG A 250 -27.96 -4.03 -4.90
C ARG A 250 -27.85 -3.29 -6.23
N GLU A 251 -27.73 -1.96 -6.18
CA GLU A 251 -27.55 -1.12 -7.36
C GLU A 251 -26.26 -1.50 -8.13
N ALA A 252 -25.12 -1.58 -7.45
CA ALA A 252 -23.86 -1.99 -8.08
C ALA A 252 -23.95 -3.41 -8.68
N ALA A 253 -24.55 -4.37 -7.97
CA ALA A 253 -24.75 -5.73 -8.45
C ALA A 253 -25.59 -5.78 -9.73
N THR A 254 -26.67 -5.00 -9.83
CA THR A 254 -27.45 -4.89 -11.08
C THR A 254 -26.63 -4.31 -12.23
N GLY A 255 -25.80 -3.29 -11.95
CA GLY A 255 -24.89 -2.70 -12.92
C GLY A 255 -23.85 -3.70 -13.45
N ILE A 256 -23.36 -4.58 -12.59
CA ILE A 256 -22.36 -5.58 -12.96
C ILE A 256 -22.96 -6.75 -13.73
N LEU A 257 -24.17 -7.21 -13.40
CA LEU A 257 -24.85 -8.22 -14.21
C LEU A 257 -25.08 -7.72 -15.64
N LYS A 258 -25.34 -6.43 -15.83
CA LYS A 258 -25.37 -5.82 -17.16
C LYS A 258 -24.01 -5.94 -17.86
N GLN A 259 -22.92 -5.53 -17.22
CA GLN A 259 -21.57 -5.62 -17.81
C GLN A 259 -21.16 -7.07 -18.13
N LEU A 260 -21.50 -8.02 -17.26
CA LEU A 260 -21.26 -9.45 -17.48
C LEU A 260 -22.10 -10.00 -18.64
N THR A 261 -23.34 -9.53 -18.80
CA THR A 261 -24.20 -9.88 -19.94
C THR A 261 -23.64 -9.32 -21.24
N GLU A 262 -23.14 -8.09 -21.25
CA GLU A 262 -22.46 -7.50 -22.41
C GLU A 262 -21.21 -8.31 -22.81
N LYS A 263 -20.54 -8.93 -21.83
CA LYS A 263 -19.31 -9.70 -22.03
C LYS A 263 -19.55 -11.16 -22.45
N PHE A 264 -20.44 -11.87 -21.75
CA PHE A 264 -20.72 -13.30 -21.99
C PHE A 264 -21.87 -13.52 -22.97
N GLY A 265 -22.60 -12.47 -23.33
CA GLY A 265 -23.67 -12.48 -24.32
C GLY A 265 -25.07 -12.71 -23.73
N ALA A 266 -26.08 -12.41 -24.55
CA ALA A 266 -27.48 -12.51 -24.16
C ALA A 266 -27.92 -13.95 -23.86
N ASP A 267 -27.43 -14.94 -24.60
CA ASP A 267 -27.76 -16.35 -24.40
C ASP A 267 -27.30 -16.85 -23.02
N TRP A 268 -26.10 -16.42 -22.60
CA TRP A 268 -25.60 -16.70 -21.26
C TRP A 268 -26.52 -16.10 -20.19
N ALA A 269 -26.91 -14.83 -20.34
CA ALA A 269 -27.79 -14.16 -19.37
C ALA A 269 -29.17 -14.82 -19.29
N MET A 270 -29.76 -15.20 -20.42
CA MET A 270 -31.04 -15.93 -20.47
C MET A 270 -30.97 -17.28 -19.75
N LYS A 271 -29.82 -17.95 -19.79
CA LYS A 271 -29.62 -19.25 -19.15
C LYS A 271 -29.28 -19.13 -17.66
N GLN A 272 -28.41 -18.19 -17.28
CA GLN A 272 -27.76 -18.17 -15.96
C GLN A 272 -28.29 -17.08 -15.02
N VAL A 273 -28.77 -15.97 -15.58
CA VAL A 273 -29.16 -14.76 -14.82
C VAL A 273 -30.67 -14.62 -14.73
N VAL A 274 -31.36 -14.57 -15.87
CA VAL A 274 -32.81 -14.30 -15.94
C VAL A 274 -33.65 -15.23 -15.05
N PRO A 275 -33.44 -16.56 -15.02
CA PRO A 275 -34.24 -17.47 -14.20
C PRO A 275 -34.10 -17.29 -12.68
N LYS A 276 -33.10 -16.53 -12.24
CA LYS A 276 -32.84 -16.25 -10.82
C LYS A 276 -33.35 -14.87 -10.39
N VAL A 277 -33.67 -14.00 -11.35
CA VAL A 277 -34.07 -12.60 -11.12
C VAL A 277 -35.57 -12.41 -11.35
N LEU A 278 -36.17 -13.16 -12.27
CA LEU A 278 -37.61 -13.18 -12.58
C LEU A 278 -38.26 -14.44 -12.02
#